data_AF-A0A6F9AVX8-F1
#
_entry.id   AF-A0A6F9AVX8-F1
#
_cell.length_a   1.000
_cell.length_b   1.000
_cell.length_c   1.000
_cell.angle_alpha   90.00
_cell.angle_beta   90.00
_cell.angle_gamma   90.00
#
_symmetry.space_group_name_H-M   'P 1'
#
loop_
_entity.id
_entity.type
_entity.pdbx_description
1 polymer ?
#
loop_
_entity_poly.entity_id
_entity_poly.type
_entity_poly.pdbx_seq_one_letter_code
_entity_poly.pdbx_strand_id
1 'polypeptide(L)'
;MNSDERDCECAPPQAETSPAGGYHRIQEESDIENPEASRMKRAAAKHLIERYYHQLTEGCGNDSCSNAWCASSQGFRRLDNNAAAVKALELYKSNARLCDLHPSKKGTTMNHCVKDDFKDVNYLTEEKVYEILHICAEKEDYSPLIRVIGRVFSSAEGLVQSFRLSKPPTKEELKSLQSKDEDKDEDEEEAAAMEEDSPGSSSRLDGAASGDNDVGKLGPDEVSVDIDAVRRVYQRLLSNDKIEAAFLNALVYLSPNVECDLTYHNVYSRDPNYLNLFVVVMENSNLHSPDYLEIALPQFCRAMSKLPLPALAKLARLWSHYSAERIHRIMETFQQLITYKVARLFWYLVLFSSFIMPT
;
A
#
# COMPACT_ATOMS: atom_id res chain seq x y z
N MET A 1 -10.19 -41.76 -78.87
CA MET A 1 -9.45 -42.90 -79.46
C MET A 1 -8.62 -43.48 -78.33
N ASN A 2 -8.79 -44.77 -78.07
CA ASN A 2 -8.17 -45.56 -76.98
C ASN A 2 -8.63 -45.14 -75.55
N SER A 3 -8.76 -45.98 -74.51
CA SER A 3 -8.14 -47.31 -74.18
C SER A 3 -6.72 -47.14 -73.60
N ASP A 4 -6.25 -47.81 -72.54
CA ASP A 4 -6.75 -48.94 -71.70
C ASP A 4 -6.42 -48.67 -70.20
N GLU A 5 -7.22 -49.10 -69.22
CA GLU A 5 -7.08 -50.29 -68.33
C GLU A 5 -5.74 -50.54 -67.56
N ARG A 6 -5.90 -50.79 -66.24
CA ARG A 6 -5.21 -51.82 -65.39
C ARG A 6 -3.69 -51.71 -65.11
N ASP A 7 -3.12 -52.28 -64.03
CA ASP A 7 -3.62 -53.17 -62.95
C ASP A 7 -2.81 -53.01 -61.62
N CYS A 8 -3.26 -53.72 -60.56
CA CYS A 8 -2.59 -54.39 -59.40
C CYS A 8 -1.02 -54.34 -59.21
N GLU A 9 -0.39 -54.61 -58.04
CA GLU A 9 -0.81 -55.00 -56.66
C GLU A 9 0.35 -54.91 -55.62
N CYS A 10 0.03 -55.21 -54.34
CA CYS A 10 0.89 -55.85 -53.30
C CYS A 10 2.22 -55.23 -52.78
N ALA A 11 2.28 -55.15 -51.44
CA ALA A 11 3.49 -55.19 -50.59
C ALA A 11 3.78 -56.68 -50.17
N PRO A 12 4.74 -57.07 -49.30
CA PRO A 12 5.63 -56.33 -48.39
C PRO A 12 7.12 -56.42 -48.85
N PRO A 13 8.20 -56.93 -48.16
CA PRO A 13 8.38 -57.60 -46.85
C PRO A 13 9.04 -56.67 -45.78
N GLN A 14 9.87 -57.23 -44.88
CA GLN A 14 10.77 -56.56 -43.92
C GLN A 14 12.19 -57.16 -44.04
N ALA A 15 13.25 -56.42 -43.68
CA ALA A 15 14.34 -56.85 -42.77
C ALA A 15 15.60 -55.94 -42.80
N GLU A 16 16.10 -55.63 -41.61
CA GLU A 16 17.50 -55.40 -41.17
C GLU A 16 18.60 -54.95 -42.17
N THR A 17 19.25 -53.81 -41.88
CA THR A 17 20.64 -53.78 -41.32
C THR A 17 21.12 -52.34 -41.04
N SER A 18 21.91 -52.16 -39.97
CA SER A 18 22.68 -50.93 -39.68
C SER A 18 24.14 -51.14 -40.10
N PRO A 19 24.91 -50.11 -40.51
CA PRO A 19 25.60 -49.30 -39.47
C PRO A 19 25.86 -47.81 -39.81
N ALA A 20 26.04 -47.04 -38.71
CA ALA A 20 26.89 -45.85 -38.56
C ALA A 20 26.77 -44.62 -39.50
N GLY A 21 26.62 -43.43 -38.88
CA GLY A 21 27.15 -42.17 -39.43
C GLY A 21 26.13 -41.13 -39.89
N GLY A 22 25.48 -40.44 -38.96
CA GLY A 22 24.64 -39.27 -39.26
C GLY A 22 24.42 -38.39 -38.02
N TYR A 23 24.83 -37.12 -38.09
CA TYR A 23 24.68 -36.17 -36.99
C TYR A 23 23.20 -35.84 -36.77
N HIS A 24 22.60 -36.34 -35.67
CA HIS A 24 21.27 -35.90 -35.29
C HIS A 24 21.37 -34.50 -34.68
N ARG A 25 20.95 -33.49 -35.45
CA ARG A 25 20.81 -32.11 -35.02
C ARG A 25 19.82 -32.07 -33.86
N ILE A 26 20.30 -31.90 -32.63
CA ILE A 26 19.41 -31.49 -31.53
C ILE A 26 18.94 -30.08 -31.88
N GLN A 27 17.64 -29.89 -31.81
CA GLN A 27 16.99 -28.64 -32.18
C GLN A 27 17.15 -27.68 -31.00
N GLU A 28 18.23 -26.90 -31.01
CA GLU A 28 18.35 -25.71 -30.17
C GLU A 28 17.25 -24.72 -30.60
N GLU A 29 16.09 -24.83 -29.97
CA GLU A 29 15.11 -23.74 -29.96
C GLU A 29 15.80 -22.56 -29.28
N SER A 30 16.17 -21.57 -30.09
CA SER A 30 16.79 -20.33 -29.63
C SER A 30 15.72 -19.47 -28.97
N ASP A 31 15.31 -19.88 -27.76
CA ASP A 31 14.47 -19.12 -26.85
C ASP A 31 15.11 -17.75 -26.64
N ILE A 32 14.54 -16.72 -27.28
CA ILE A 32 14.85 -15.33 -26.95
C ILE A 32 14.13 -15.05 -25.63
N GLU A 33 14.69 -15.58 -24.53
CA GLU A 33 14.16 -15.38 -23.18
C GLU A 33 14.01 -13.88 -22.95
N ASN A 34 12.77 -13.43 -22.74
CA ASN A 34 12.54 -12.10 -22.17
C ASN A 34 13.33 -12.04 -20.84
N PRO A 35 14.32 -11.14 -20.69
CA PRO A 35 15.18 -11.11 -19.51
C PRO A 35 14.40 -10.84 -18.23
N GLU A 36 13.24 -10.18 -18.32
CA GLU A 36 12.33 -9.96 -17.21
C GLU A 36 11.62 -11.25 -16.79
N ALA A 37 11.10 -12.03 -17.74
CA ALA A 37 10.52 -13.35 -17.46
C ALA A 37 11.57 -14.31 -16.88
N SER A 38 12.80 -14.29 -17.41
CA SER A 38 13.94 -15.07 -16.89
C SER A 38 14.32 -14.65 -15.45
N ARG A 39 14.20 -13.36 -15.11
CA ARG A 39 14.39 -12.83 -13.75
C ARG A 39 13.25 -13.26 -12.80
N MET A 40 11.99 -13.20 -13.26
CA MET A 40 10.82 -13.65 -12.49
C MET A 40 10.86 -15.15 -12.19
N LYS A 41 11.17 -15.99 -13.20
CA LYS A 41 11.40 -17.44 -13.03
C LYS A 41 12.46 -17.71 -11.95
N ARG A 42 13.60 -17.01 -12.01
CA ARG A 42 14.69 -17.13 -11.01
C ARG A 42 14.28 -16.69 -9.60
N ALA A 43 13.48 -15.64 -9.46
CA ALA A 43 12.96 -15.19 -8.17
C ALA A 43 11.98 -16.21 -7.55
N ALA A 44 11.06 -16.75 -8.35
CA ALA A 44 10.12 -17.78 -7.92
C ALA A 44 10.84 -19.09 -7.51
N ALA A 45 11.83 -19.52 -8.30
CA ALA A 45 12.68 -20.68 -7.99
C ALA A 45 13.42 -20.50 -6.66
N LYS A 46 14.07 -19.35 -6.45
CA LYS A 46 14.77 -19.01 -5.20
C LYS A 46 13.82 -19.11 -3.99
N HIS A 47 12.65 -18.48 -4.06
CA HIS A 47 11.68 -18.49 -2.96
C HIS A 47 11.17 -19.90 -2.65
N LEU A 48 10.96 -20.74 -3.67
CA LEU A 48 10.52 -22.13 -3.45
C LEU A 48 11.62 -22.99 -2.80
N ILE A 49 12.89 -22.80 -3.19
CA ILE A 49 14.05 -23.44 -2.53
C ILE A 49 14.19 -22.98 -1.07
N GLU A 50 13.98 -21.69 -0.79
CA GLU A 50 13.98 -21.14 0.57
C GLU A 50 12.88 -21.78 1.44
N ARG A 51 11.67 -22.00 0.91
CA ARG A 51 10.61 -22.73 1.64
C ARG A 51 10.99 -24.19 1.95
N TYR A 52 11.60 -24.91 1.00
CA TYR A 52 12.09 -26.27 1.28
C TYR A 52 13.20 -26.27 2.34
N TYR A 53 14.07 -25.26 2.35
CA TYR A 53 15.10 -25.10 3.39
C TYR A 53 14.49 -24.92 4.78
N HIS A 54 13.58 -23.94 4.96
CA HIS A 54 12.88 -23.73 6.23
C HIS A 54 12.07 -24.96 6.68
N GLN A 55 11.48 -25.71 5.74
CA GLN A 55 10.80 -26.97 6.04
C GLN A 55 11.73 -28.04 6.64
N LEU A 56 13.02 -28.05 6.25
CA LEU A 56 14.03 -29.00 6.74
C LEU A 56 14.76 -28.54 8.02
N THR A 57 14.83 -27.23 8.29
CA THR A 57 15.48 -26.67 9.49
C THR A 57 14.51 -26.49 10.66
N GLU A 58 13.37 -25.85 10.42
CA GLU A 58 12.37 -25.44 11.41
C GLU A 58 11.09 -26.28 11.32
N GLY A 59 10.66 -26.57 10.09
CA GLY A 59 9.43 -27.31 9.78
C GLY A 59 8.18 -26.42 9.71
N CYS A 60 7.05 -27.01 9.31
CA CYS A 60 5.80 -26.28 9.10
C CYS A 60 5.06 -25.89 10.39
N GLY A 61 5.54 -26.34 11.55
CA GLY A 61 4.97 -26.00 12.85
C GLY A 61 3.71 -26.77 13.25
N ASN A 62 3.25 -27.73 12.44
CA ASN A 62 2.16 -28.65 12.79
C ASN A 62 2.73 -29.92 13.44
N ASP A 63 2.32 -30.22 14.68
CA ASP A 63 2.76 -31.39 15.46
C ASP A 63 2.23 -32.73 14.91
N SER A 64 1.22 -32.67 14.02
CA SER A 64 0.66 -33.80 13.26
C SER A 64 1.19 -33.91 11.82
N CYS A 65 2.33 -33.26 11.52
CA CYS A 65 2.88 -33.26 10.16
C CYS A 65 3.22 -34.68 9.67
N SER A 66 2.57 -35.10 8.57
CA SER A 66 2.79 -36.40 7.92
C SER A 66 3.86 -36.39 6.83
N ASN A 67 4.54 -35.25 6.61
CA ASN A 67 5.55 -35.12 5.56
C ASN A 67 6.91 -35.68 6.02
N ALA A 68 7.42 -36.69 5.30
CA ALA A 68 8.71 -37.31 5.56
C ALA A 68 9.92 -36.36 5.48
N TRP A 69 9.78 -35.20 4.79
CA TRP A 69 10.85 -34.21 4.61
C TRP A 69 10.56 -32.90 5.37
N CYS A 70 10.11 -32.99 6.62
CA CYS A 70 9.77 -31.83 7.44
C CYS A 70 10.25 -31.95 8.90
N ALA A 71 10.93 -30.93 9.42
CA ALA A 71 11.45 -30.90 10.79
C ALA A 71 10.39 -30.85 11.92
N SER A 72 9.10 -30.82 11.56
CA SER A 72 7.97 -30.99 12.49
C SER A 72 7.32 -32.39 12.44
N SER A 73 7.76 -33.30 11.56
CA SER A 73 7.23 -34.68 11.53
C SER A 73 8.03 -35.63 12.43
N GLN A 74 7.32 -36.57 13.05
CA GLN A 74 7.87 -37.44 14.11
C GLN A 74 8.95 -38.43 13.61
N GLY A 75 9.09 -38.61 12.29
CA GLY A 75 10.10 -39.45 11.66
C GLY A 75 11.34 -38.72 11.12
N PHE A 76 11.40 -37.39 11.21
CA PHE A 76 12.46 -36.61 10.57
C PHE A 76 13.72 -36.47 11.42
N ARG A 77 14.85 -36.98 10.92
CA ARG A 77 16.18 -36.68 11.48
C ARG A 77 16.61 -35.28 11.04
N ARG A 78 16.87 -34.38 12.01
CA ARG A 78 17.46 -33.05 11.75
C ARG A 78 18.77 -33.19 10.96
N LEU A 79 18.90 -32.37 9.91
CA LEU A 79 20.14 -32.21 9.14
C LEU A 79 20.89 -30.96 9.63
N ASP A 80 22.18 -30.86 9.29
CA ASP A 80 22.90 -29.59 9.36
C ASP A 80 22.47 -28.65 8.21
N ASN A 81 22.81 -27.36 8.34
CA ASN A 81 22.42 -26.33 7.37
C ASN A 81 22.91 -26.60 5.94
N ASN A 82 24.10 -27.19 5.76
CA ASN A 82 24.65 -27.43 4.43
C ASN A 82 23.94 -28.61 3.76
N ALA A 83 23.73 -29.71 4.50
CA ALA A 83 22.95 -30.84 4.01
C ALA A 83 21.47 -30.48 3.80
N ALA A 84 20.88 -29.61 4.63
CA ALA A 84 19.54 -29.07 4.44
C ALA A 84 19.44 -28.23 3.15
N ALA A 85 20.43 -27.39 2.85
CA ALA A 85 20.48 -26.62 1.59
C ALA A 85 20.62 -27.52 0.35
N VAL A 86 21.48 -28.54 0.40
CA VAL A 86 21.61 -29.54 -0.67
C VAL A 86 20.30 -30.31 -0.86
N LYS A 87 19.65 -30.74 0.24
CA LYS A 87 18.38 -31.47 0.18
C LYS A 87 17.24 -30.58 -0.32
N ALA A 88 17.21 -29.29 0.03
CA ALA A 88 16.21 -28.34 -0.49
C ALA A 88 16.30 -28.19 -2.02
N LEU A 89 17.51 -28.17 -2.59
CA LEU A 89 17.73 -28.18 -4.04
C LEU A 89 17.28 -29.50 -4.69
N GLU A 90 17.43 -30.63 -4.01
CA GLU A 90 16.95 -31.94 -4.48
C GLU A 90 15.42 -32.04 -4.45
N LEU A 91 14.77 -31.56 -3.39
CA LEU A 91 13.31 -31.50 -3.25
C LEU A 91 12.68 -30.55 -4.26
N TYR A 92 13.33 -29.42 -4.55
CA TYR A 92 12.97 -28.53 -5.65
C TYR A 92 13.05 -29.23 -7.01
N LYS A 93 14.18 -29.90 -7.33
CA LYS A 93 14.35 -30.62 -8.60
C LYS A 93 13.37 -31.79 -8.79
N SER A 94 12.86 -32.37 -7.71
CA SER A 94 11.94 -33.51 -7.72
C SER A 94 10.46 -33.11 -7.54
N ASN A 95 10.15 -31.81 -7.43
CA ASN A 95 8.80 -31.30 -7.13
C ASN A 95 8.14 -32.04 -5.95
N ALA A 96 8.90 -32.22 -4.87
CA ALA A 96 8.43 -32.91 -3.68
C ALA A 96 7.27 -32.17 -2.99
N ARG A 97 6.58 -32.84 -2.05
CA ARG A 97 5.51 -32.18 -1.29
C ARG A 97 6.11 -31.14 -0.35
N LEU A 98 5.80 -29.87 -0.60
CA LEU A 98 5.94 -28.79 0.35
C LEU A 98 4.76 -28.81 1.35
N CYS A 99 4.98 -28.37 2.58
CA CYS A 99 3.94 -28.11 3.57
C CYS A 99 3.51 -26.65 3.49
N ASP A 100 2.21 -26.40 3.64
CA ASP A 100 1.69 -25.04 3.82
C ASP A 100 2.13 -24.46 5.18
N LEU A 101 2.37 -23.15 5.19
CA LEU A 101 2.73 -22.41 6.41
C LEU A 101 1.46 -22.19 7.26
N HIS A 102 1.29 -23.01 8.30
CA HIS A 102 0.15 -22.89 9.20
C HIS A 102 0.34 -21.69 10.16
N PRO A 103 -0.63 -20.78 10.32
CA PRO A 103 -0.46 -19.49 11.00
C PRO A 103 -0.33 -19.56 12.54
N SER A 104 0.04 -20.72 13.10
CA SER A 104 -0.13 -21.02 14.53
C SER A 104 1.13 -20.90 15.39
N LYS A 105 2.30 -20.52 14.85
CA LYS A 105 3.51 -20.28 15.65
C LYS A 105 3.80 -18.79 15.84
N LYS A 106 3.22 -18.23 16.90
CA LYS A 106 3.70 -16.98 17.53
C LYS A 106 5.13 -17.22 18.04
N GLY A 107 6.12 -16.67 17.35
CA GLY A 107 7.54 -16.91 17.60
C GLY A 107 8.12 -16.12 18.78
N THR A 108 7.84 -16.50 20.02
CA THR A 108 8.53 -15.94 21.20
C THR A 108 9.90 -16.59 21.40
N THR A 109 10.90 -16.12 20.64
CA THR A 109 12.32 -16.37 20.93
C THR A 109 13.11 -15.06 20.82
N MET A 110 13.19 -14.33 21.92
CA MET A 110 14.08 -13.18 22.06
C MET A 110 15.55 -13.63 22.00
N ASN A 111 16.19 -13.52 20.83
CA ASN A 111 17.50 -12.87 20.71
C ASN A 111 18.03 -12.78 19.26
N HIS A 112 18.76 -11.68 19.03
CA HIS A 112 19.59 -11.33 17.87
C HIS A 112 18.94 -10.91 16.54
N CYS A 113 19.43 -9.76 16.05
CA CYS A 113 19.23 -9.18 14.71
C CYS A 113 17.79 -8.78 14.36
N VAL A 114 17.33 -7.68 14.97
CA VAL A 114 16.20 -6.89 14.46
C VAL A 114 16.59 -6.29 13.11
N LYS A 115 16.31 -7.01 12.02
CA LYS A 115 16.11 -6.41 10.71
C LYS A 115 14.68 -5.90 10.66
N ASP A 116 14.51 -4.61 10.92
CA ASP A 116 13.26 -3.87 10.68
C ASP A 116 13.00 -3.71 9.18
N ASP A 117 12.89 -4.85 8.51
CA ASP A 117 12.38 -4.97 7.16
C ASP A 117 10.85 -4.77 7.21
N PHE A 118 10.43 -3.51 7.39
CA PHE A 118 9.06 -3.03 7.17
C PHE A 118 8.68 -3.12 5.67
N LYS A 119 8.91 -4.29 5.04
CA LYS A 119 8.74 -4.56 3.61
C LYS A 119 7.28 -4.76 3.23
N ASP A 120 6.48 -5.27 4.16
CA ASP A 120 5.06 -5.58 3.96
C ASP A 120 4.12 -4.40 4.36
N VAL A 121 4.69 -3.28 4.83
CA VAL A 121 3.94 -2.05 5.09
C VAL A 121 3.61 -1.37 3.76
N ASN A 122 2.38 -1.57 3.29
CA ASN A 122 1.86 -1.03 2.03
C ASN A 122 0.88 0.15 2.22
N TYR A 123 0.41 0.39 3.45
CA TYR A 123 -0.42 1.53 3.86
C TYR A 123 -0.01 1.99 5.25
N LEU A 124 -0.23 3.28 5.54
CA LEU A 124 0.10 3.91 6.81
C LEU A 124 -1.18 4.20 7.63
N THR A 125 -1.04 4.09 8.95
CA THR A 125 -2.00 4.57 9.95
C THR A 125 -1.23 5.37 11.00
N GLU A 126 -1.92 6.15 11.83
CA GLU A 126 -1.26 7.02 12.82
C GLU A 126 -0.42 6.21 13.82
N GLU A 127 -0.96 5.09 14.29
CA GLU A 127 -0.31 4.20 15.26
C GLU A 127 0.97 3.60 14.69
N LYS A 128 0.92 3.11 13.45
CA LYS A 128 2.10 2.54 12.75
C LYS A 128 3.18 3.60 12.51
N VAL A 129 2.80 4.84 12.22
CA VAL A 129 3.80 5.92 12.10
C VAL A 129 4.45 6.21 13.44
N TYR A 130 3.69 6.27 14.54
CA TYR A 130 4.27 6.48 15.88
C TYR A 130 5.11 5.29 16.35
N GLU A 131 4.73 4.05 16.05
CA GLU A 131 5.52 2.83 16.30
C GLU A 131 6.88 2.90 15.60
N ILE A 132 6.88 3.12 14.28
CA ILE A 132 8.12 3.23 13.49
C ILE A 132 8.95 4.43 13.95
N LEU A 133 8.32 5.58 14.26
CA LEU A 133 9.02 6.77 14.74
C LEU A 133 9.64 6.58 16.14
N HIS A 134 9.00 5.82 17.03
CA HIS A 134 9.58 5.44 18.32
C HIS A 134 10.82 4.56 18.13
N ILE A 135 10.73 3.53 17.29
CA ILE A 135 11.84 2.62 16.96
C ILE A 135 13.00 3.37 16.27
N CYS A 136 12.71 4.33 15.38
CA CYS A 136 13.71 5.20 14.76
C CYS A 136 14.33 6.19 15.75
N ALA A 137 13.59 6.64 16.77
CA ALA A 137 14.11 7.53 17.81
C ALA A 137 15.05 6.79 18.78
N GLU A 138 14.75 5.54 19.15
CA GLU A 138 15.63 4.71 19.98
C GLU A 138 16.97 4.38 19.31
N LYS A 139 16.98 4.31 17.98
CA LYS A 139 18.14 3.88 17.16
C LYS A 139 18.87 5.04 16.48
N GLU A 140 18.34 6.26 16.59
CA GLU A 140 18.67 7.47 15.81
C GLU A 140 18.64 7.33 14.26
N ASP A 141 18.41 6.12 13.72
CA ASP A 141 18.30 5.86 12.29
C ASP A 141 16.85 5.95 11.79
N TYR A 142 16.57 7.04 11.06
CA TYR A 142 15.30 7.28 10.36
C TYR A 142 15.21 6.57 8.99
N SER A 143 16.25 5.86 8.55
CA SER A 143 16.26 5.16 7.25
C SER A 143 15.15 4.10 7.07
N PRO A 144 14.67 3.36 8.10
CA PRO A 144 13.51 2.49 7.96
C PRO A 144 12.24 3.30 7.61
N LEU A 145 11.97 4.37 8.37
CA LEU A 145 10.83 5.27 8.16
C LEU A 145 10.86 5.93 6.78
N ILE A 146 12.04 6.42 6.35
CA ILE A 146 12.27 6.99 5.01
C ILE A 146 11.95 5.98 3.90
N ARG A 147 12.29 4.69 4.07
CA ARG A 147 11.98 3.64 3.08
C ARG A 147 10.49 3.28 3.06
N VAL A 148 9.80 3.29 4.21
CA VAL A 148 8.35 3.04 4.28
C VAL A 148 7.58 4.21 3.66
N ILE A 149 7.90 5.45 4.04
CA ILE A 149 7.32 6.66 3.44
C ILE A 149 7.58 6.66 1.93
N GLY A 150 8.83 6.44 1.51
CA GLY A 150 9.19 6.38 0.09
C GLY A 150 8.38 5.34 -0.70
N ARG A 151 8.11 4.14 -0.13
CA ARG A 151 7.26 3.13 -0.78
C ARG A 151 5.79 3.57 -0.84
N VAL A 152 5.22 3.94 0.30
CA VAL A 152 3.77 4.22 0.40
C VAL A 152 3.42 5.49 -0.37
N PHE A 153 4.20 6.55 -0.26
CA PHE A 153 3.95 7.81 -0.97
C PHE A 153 4.30 7.77 -2.47
N SER A 154 5.07 6.79 -2.96
CA SER A 154 5.25 6.58 -4.40
C SER A 154 4.15 5.72 -5.04
N SER A 155 3.26 5.13 -4.23
CA SER A 155 2.18 4.24 -4.68
C SER A 155 0.80 4.88 -4.46
N ALA A 156 0.05 5.05 -5.55
CA ALA A 156 -1.30 5.60 -5.47
C ALA A 156 -2.24 4.72 -4.60
N GLU A 157 -2.19 3.40 -4.77
CA GLU A 157 -2.97 2.45 -3.97
C GLU A 157 -2.63 2.52 -2.47
N GLY A 158 -1.33 2.72 -2.15
CA GLY A 158 -0.86 2.84 -0.78
C GLY A 158 -1.42 4.08 -0.08
N LEU A 159 -1.44 5.23 -0.77
CA LEU A 159 -2.03 6.46 -0.24
C LEU A 159 -3.56 6.41 -0.14
N VAL A 160 -4.24 5.78 -1.10
CA VAL A 160 -5.70 5.62 -1.08
C VAL A 160 -6.18 4.80 0.13
N GLN A 161 -5.39 3.80 0.55
CA GLN A 161 -5.67 2.99 1.73
C GLN A 161 -5.05 3.52 3.03
N SER A 162 -4.24 4.58 2.99
CA SER A 162 -3.62 5.18 4.18
C SER A 162 -4.55 6.13 4.92
N PHE A 163 -4.37 6.23 6.24
CA PHE A 163 -5.11 7.11 7.15
C PHE A 163 -6.64 7.05 7.02
N ARG A 164 -7.17 5.89 6.59
CA ARG A 164 -8.62 5.72 6.46
C ARG A 164 -9.28 5.79 7.83
N LEU A 165 -10.38 6.52 7.91
CA LEU A 165 -11.19 6.70 9.12
C LEU A 165 -11.63 5.33 9.64
N SER A 166 -11.00 4.87 10.72
CA SER A 166 -11.44 3.68 11.43
C SER A 166 -12.83 3.96 12.01
N LYS A 167 -13.80 3.10 11.65
CA LYS A 167 -15.15 3.18 12.21
C LYS A 167 -15.01 3.18 13.75
N PRO A 168 -15.61 4.13 14.49
CA PRO A 168 -15.50 4.14 15.94
C PRO A 168 -15.97 2.79 16.50
N PRO A 169 -15.28 2.23 17.52
CA PRO A 169 -15.62 0.94 18.09
C PRO A 169 -17.08 0.94 18.48
N THR A 170 -17.84 -0.01 17.92
CA THR A 170 -19.30 0.06 18.00
C THR A 170 -19.72 -0.26 19.43
N LYS A 171 -20.78 0.39 19.94
CA LYS A 171 -21.15 0.44 21.37
C LYS A 171 -21.43 -0.94 22.03
N GLU A 172 -21.41 -2.01 21.24
CA GLU A 172 -21.51 -3.41 21.63
C GLU A 172 -20.17 -3.98 22.15
N GLU A 173 -19.02 -3.57 21.59
CA GLU A 173 -17.69 -4.00 22.04
C GLU A 173 -17.33 -3.43 23.43
N LEU A 174 -17.84 -2.23 23.74
CA LEU A 174 -17.74 -1.66 25.09
C LEU A 174 -18.63 -2.40 26.09
N LYS A 175 -19.76 -2.98 25.66
CA LYS A 175 -20.64 -3.76 26.52
C LYS A 175 -20.11 -5.17 26.80
N SER A 176 -19.43 -5.82 25.85
CA SER A 176 -18.83 -7.14 26.06
C SER A 176 -17.66 -7.14 27.05
N LEU A 177 -17.11 -5.96 27.38
CA LEU A 177 -16.08 -5.75 28.39
C LEU A 177 -16.62 -5.28 29.76
N GLN A 178 -17.93 -5.02 29.88
CA GLN A 178 -18.58 -4.59 31.14
C GLN A 178 -19.53 -5.63 31.73
N SER A 179 -19.63 -6.83 31.13
CA SER A 179 -20.51 -7.91 31.63
C SER A 179 -19.78 -8.93 32.52
N LYS A 180 -18.86 -8.45 33.36
CA LYS A 180 -18.18 -9.24 34.39
C LYS A 180 -17.84 -8.35 35.58
N ASP A 181 -18.29 -8.79 36.74
CA ASP A 181 -18.12 -8.19 38.05
C ASP A 181 -18.81 -6.79 38.11
N GLU A 182 -19.77 -6.52 39.00
CA GLU A 182 -20.04 -7.05 40.34
C GLU A 182 -21.55 -7.30 40.58
N ASP A 183 -21.89 -8.27 41.43
CA ASP A 183 -23.21 -8.44 42.06
C ASP A 183 -23.19 -7.84 43.49
N LYS A 184 -24.37 -7.48 44.02
CA LYS A 184 -24.68 -7.13 45.45
C LYS A 184 -24.31 -5.73 45.93
N ASP A 185 -25.10 -5.04 46.77
CA ASP A 185 -26.49 -5.24 47.27
C ASP A 185 -27.12 -3.84 47.58
N GLU A 186 -28.37 -3.83 48.08
CA GLU A 186 -29.28 -2.71 48.43
C GLU A 186 -28.65 -1.62 49.36
N ASP A 187 -29.10 -0.35 49.42
CA ASP A 187 -30.37 0.11 50.04
C ASP A 187 -30.77 1.60 49.74
N GLU A 188 -31.87 2.07 50.37
CA GLU A 188 -32.70 3.28 50.12
C GLU A 188 -32.20 4.64 50.71
N GLU A 189 -32.71 5.78 50.20
CA GLU A 189 -33.69 6.69 50.88
C GLU A 189 -33.98 8.00 50.06
N GLU A 190 -35.15 8.63 50.25
CA GLU A 190 -35.63 9.83 49.53
C GLU A 190 -35.36 11.17 50.27
N ALA A 191 -35.32 12.29 49.52
CA ALA A 191 -35.70 13.62 50.01
C ALA A 191 -36.15 14.54 48.84
N ALA A 192 -37.14 15.42 49.07
CA ALA A 192 -37.83 16.13 47.98
C ALA A 192 -38.10 17.63 48.23
N ALA A 193 -38.32 18.33 47.10
CA ALA A 193 -39.03 19.61 46.91
C ALA A 193 -38.48 20.92 47.53
N MET A 194 -38.41 21.97 46.69
CA MET A 194 -39.30 23.15 46.82
C MET A 194 -39.32 23.97 45.50
N GLU A 195 -40.39 24.75 45.32
CA GLU A 195 -40.77 25.52 44.11
C GLU A 195 -40.81 27.03 44.42
N GLU A 196 -40.58 27.90 43.42
CA GLU A 196 -41.45 29.07 43.10
C GLU A 196 -40.97 29.90 41.87
N ASP A 197 -41.57 29.59 40.71
CA ASP A 197 -42.29 30.47 39.74
C ASP A 197 -41.77 31.87 39.24
N SER A 198 -42.42 32.30 38.14
CA SER A 198 -42.55 33.62 37.51
C SER A 198 -41.71 33.96 36.24
N PRO A 199 -42.29 34.68 35.25
CA PRO A 199 -42.11 34.27 33.83
C PRO A 199 -41.70 35.39 32.83
N GLY A 200 -41.29 35.00 31.61
CA GLY A 200 -40.94 35.96 30.55
C GLY A 200 -40.82 35.44 29.10
N SER A 201 -41.93 35.43 28.36
CA SER A 201 -42.04 35.49 26.88
C SER A 201 -41.35 34.46 25.94
N SER A 202 -42.17 33.54 25.46
CA SER A 202 -42.49 33.36 24.02
C SER A 202 -41.42 32.93 23.00
N SER A 203 -41.43 31.62 22.69
CA SER A 203 -41.56 31.13 21.31
C SER A 203 -42.51 29.92 21.27
N ARG A 204 -42.89 29.41 20.08
CA ARG A 204 -43.95 28.40 19.92
C ARG A 204 -43.42 27.01 19.54
N LEU A 205 -44.23 26.00 19.86
CA LEU A 205 -44.19 24.60 19.40
C LEU A 205 -44.23 24.53 17.86
N ASP A 206 -43.85 23.45 17.15
CA ASP A 206 -43.84 22.01 17.48
C ASP A 206 -42.47 21.33 17.18
N GLY A 207 -42.17 20.09 17.60
CA GLY A 207 -42.98 19.18 18.43
C GLY A 207 -43.05 17.71 17.93
N ALA A 208 -41.93 17.08 17.56
CA ALA A 208 -41.85 15.62 17.42
C ALA A 208 -40.42 15.11 17.59
N ALA A 209 -40.21 14.16 18.51
CA ALA A 209 -38.96 13.41 18.62
C ALA A 209 -39.20 11.94 18.24
N SER A 210 -38.47 11.46 17.23
CA SER A 210 -38.27 10.04 16.96
C SER A 210 -36.79 9.85 16.63
N GLY A 211 -36.05 9.22 17.52
CA GLY A 211 -34.76 8.64 17.14
C GLY A 211 -35.01 7.32 16.44
N ASP A 212 -34.38 7.12 15.29
CA ASP A 212 -34.24 5.78 14.70
C ASP A 212 -32.80 5.58 14.23
N ASN A 213 -32.33 4.33 14.26
CA ASN A 213 -30.95 3.98 13.97
C ASN A 213 -30.87 3.36 12.58
N ASP A 214 -30.65 4.18 11.54
CA ASP A 214 -30.40 3.67 10.18
C ASP A 214 -28.91 3.60 9.84
N VAL A 215 -28.56 2.61 9.02
CA VAL A 215 -27.19 2.16 8.77
C VAL A 215 -26.69 2.64 7.41
N GLY A 216 -25.52 3.28 7.42
CA GLY A 216 -24.64 3.30 6.25
C GLY A 216 -24.90 4.42 5.25
N LYS A 217 -24.76 5.68 5.67
CA LYS A 217 -24.53 6.78 4.75
C LYS A 217 -23.52 7.78 5.29
N LEU A 218 -22.25 7.58 4.93
CA LEU A 218 -21.31 8.71 4.84
C LEU A 218 -21.91 9.74 3.89
N GLY A 219 -21.77 11.02 4.22
CA GLY A 219 -22.24 12.12 3.39
C GLY A 219 -21.65 12.03 1.98
N PRO A 220 -22.35 12.50 0.93
CA PRO A 220 -21.86 12.45 -0.45
C PRO A 220 -20.52 13.19 -0.65
N ASP A 221 -20.13 14.03 0.30
CA ASP A 221 -18.91 14.85 0.33
C ASP A 221 -17.89 14.42 1.41
N GLU A 222 -18.20 13.42 2.24
CA GLU A 222 -17.25 12.93 3.25
C GLU A 222 -16.19 12.03 2.61
N VAL A 223 -14.93 12.41 2.77
CA VAL A 223 -13.76 11.62 2.33
C VAL A 223 -13.40 10.64 3.44
N SER A 224 -13.01 9.41 3.09
CA SER A 224 -12.83 8.31 4.05
C SER A 224 -11.51 8.38 4.85
N VAL A 225 -10.94 9.57 5.06
CA VAL A 225 -9.62 9.82 5.67
C VAL A 225 -9.74 10.60 6.98
N ASP A 226 -9.03 10.18 8.03
CA ASP A 226 -8.81 11.03 9.22
C ASP A 226 -7.80 12.13 8.87
N ILE A 227 -8.33 13.29 8.49
CA ILE A 227 -7.55 14.45 8.09
C ILE A 227 -6.75 15.01 9.29
N ASP A 228 -7.24 14.86 10.52
CA ASP A 228 -6.55 15.35 11.71
C ASP A 228 -5.47 14.36 12.21
N ALA A 229 -5.61 13.07 11.98
CA ALA A 229 -4.50 12.10 12.10
C ALA A 229 -3.37 12.42 11.11
N VAL A 230 -3.72 12.66 9.84
CA VAL A 230 -2.76 13.07 8.80
C VAL A 230 -1.99 14.33 9.23
N ARG A 231 -2.67 15.33 9.81
CA ARG A 231 -2.05 16.55 10.34
C ARG A 231 -1.11 16.29 11.53
N ARG A 232 -1.55 15.52 12.53
CA ARG A 232 -0.72 15.14 13.70
C ARG A 232 0.55 14.41 13.26
N VAL A 233 0.42 13.50 12.30
CA VAL A 233 1.53 12.77 11.68
C VAL A 233 2.48 13.68 10.92
N TYR A 234 1.98 14.55 10.01
CA TYR A 234 2.84 15.47 9.27
C TYR A 234 3.59 16.42 10.20
N GLN A 235 2.94 16.97 11.22
CA GLN A 235 3.60 17.84 12.20
C GLN A 235 4.78 17.15 12.89
N ARG A 236 4.66 15.84 13.22
CA ARG A 236 5.74 15.07 13.84
C ARG A 236 6.82 14.62 12.86
N LEU A 237 6.45 14.28 11.62
CA LEU A 237 7.38 13.79 10.58
C LEU A 237 8.20 14.91 9.92
N LEU A 238 7.58 16.05 9.62
CA LEU A 238 8.23 17.22 8.99
C LEU A 238 9.12 18.01 9.98
N SER A 239 9.23 17.55 11.23
CA SER A 239 10.25 18.00 12.19
C SER A 239 11.68 17.48 11.87
N ASN A 240 11.89 16.84 10.71
CA ASN A 240 13.17 16.22 10.32
C ASN A 240 13.37 16.29 8.79
N ASP A 241 14.35 17.09 8.36
CA ASP A 241 14.68 17.41 6.96
C ASP A 241 14.90 16.15 6.09
N LYS A 242 15.44 15.07 6.69
CA LYS A 242 15.67 13.79 5.97
C LYS A 242 14.36 13.12 5.56
N ILE A 243 13.29 13.39 6.28
CA ILE A 243 11.94 12.87 6.01
C ILE A 243 11.21 13.78 5.01
N GLU A 244 11.40 15.11 5.07
CA GLU A 244 10.93 16.03 4.02
C GLU A 244 11.50 15.65 2.65
N ALA A 245 12.81 15.39 2.56
CA ALA A 245 13.44 14.93 1.33
C ALA A 245 12.87 13.60 0.82
N ALA A 246 12.44 12.70 1.71
CA ALA A 246 11.79 11.44 1.35
C ALA A 246 10.39 11.68 0.75
N PHE A 247 9.59 12.57 1.35
CA PHE A 247 8.29 12.98 0.81
C PHE A 247 8.40 13.65 -0.56
N LEU A 248 9.37 14.57 -0.73
CA LEU A 248 9.58 15.26 -2.00
C LEU A 248 9.89 14.28 -3.13
N ASN A 249 10.86 13.38 -2.91
CA ASN A 249 11.21 12.36 -3.91
C ASN A 249 10.02 11.45 -4.22
N ALA A 250 9.29 11.00 -3.20
CA ALA A 250 8.11 10.16 -3.40
C ALA A 250 7.01 10.87 -4.21
N LEU A 251 6.77 12.16 -3.97
CA LEU A 251 5.79 12.96 -4.72
C LEU A 251 6.19 13.18 -6.19
N VAL A 252 7.49 13.29 -6.49
CA VAL A 252 8.02 13.34 -7.87
C VAL A 252 7.84 12.00 -8.59
N TYR A 253 7.96 10.86 -7.90
CA TYR A 253 7.63 9.55 -8.50
C TYR A 253 6.12 9.30 -8.62
N LEU A 254 5.32 9.78 -7.66
CA LEU A 254 3.86 9.60 -7.64
C LEU A 254 3.16 10.39 -8.75
N SER A 255 3.53 11.66 -8.94
CA SER A 255 2.74 12.59 -9.77
C SER A 255 2.57 12.14 -11.24
N PRO A 256 3.61 11.62 -11.95
CA PRO A 256 3.45 11.06 -13.28
C PRO A 256 2.58 9.81 -13.33
N ASN A 257 2.66 8.95 -12.31
CA ASN A 257 1.84 7.73 -12.24
C ASN A 257 0.35 8.08 -12.08
N VAL A 258 0.04 9.02 -11.17
CA VAL A 258 -1.33 9.52 -10.94
C VAL A 258 -1.89 10.23 -12.17
N GLU A 259 -1.06 10.97 -12.93
CA GLU A 259 -1.49 11.57 -14.19
C GLU A 259 -1.87 10.50 -15.24
N CYS A 260 -1.07 9.43 -15.36
CA CYS A 260 -1.36 8.30 -16.25
C CYS A 260 -2.60 7.52 -15.82
N ASP A 261 -2.75 7.21 -14.53
CA ASP A 261 -3.90 6.53 -13.95
C ASP A 261 -5.23 7.25 -14.26
N LEU A 262 -5.25 8.57 -14.07
CA LEU A 262 -6.43 9.39 -14.35
C LEU A 262 -6.68 9.54 -15.87
N THR A 263 -5.63 9.66 -16.68
CA THR A 263 -5.75 9.87 -18.13
C THR A 263 -6.13 8.60 -18.90
N TYR A 264 -5.63 7.43 -18.50
CA TYR A 264 -5.73 6.18 -19.27
C TYR A 264 -6.49 5.05 -18.58
N HIS A 265 -6.51 5.01 -17.24
CA HIS A 265 -7.09 3.90 -16.48
C HIS A 265 -8.41 4.26 -15.77
N ASN A 266 -8.83 5.53 -15.84
CA ASN A 266 -10.07 6.08 -15.28
C ASN A 266 -10.33 5.62 -13.82
N VAL A 267 -9.26 5.59 -13.03
CA VAL A 267 -9.25 5.00 -11.67
C VAL A 267 -10.29 5.61 -10.74
N TYR A 268 -10.54 6.91 -10.83
CA TYR A 268 -11.55 7.60 -10.01
C TYR A 268 -12.98 7.10 -10.26
N SER A 269 -13.29 6.60 -11.46
CA SER A 269 -14.58 5.99 -11.77
C SER A 269 -14.69 4.53 -11.29
N ARG A 270 -13.56 3.90 -10.92
CA ARG A 270 -13.50 2.55 -10.34
C ARG A 270 -13.49 2.58 -8.81
N ASP A 271 -12.79 3.56 -8.23
CA ASP A 271 -12.73 3.78 -6.78
C ASP A 271 -12.84 5.28 -6.45
N PRO A 272 -13.97 5.74 -5.87
CA PRO A 272 -14.12 7.11 -5.37
C PRO A 272 -13.11 7.49 -4.27
N ASN A 273 -12.55 6.51 -3.55
CA ASN A 273 -11.50 6.74 -2.56
C ASN A 273 -10.17 7.18 -3.20
N TYR A 274 -10.02 7.15 -4.53
CA TYR A 274 -8.86 7.72 -5.21
C TYR A 274 -8.66 9.23 -4.89
N LEU A 275 -9.70 9.91 -4.41
CA LEU A 275 -9.62 11.28 -3.90
C LEU A 275 -8.80 11.41 -2.60
N ASN A 276 -8.70 10.36 -1.79
CA ASN A 276 -7.96 10.32 -0.51
C ASN A 276 -6.50 10.76 -0.70
N LEU A 277 -5.88 10.31 -1.80
CA LEU A 277 -4.52 10.66 -2.20
C LEU A 277 -4.31 12.18 -2.32
N PHE A 278 -5.28 12.88 -2.92
CA PHE A 278 -5.23 14.33 -3.10
C PHE A 278 -5.43 15.08 -1.78
N VAL A 279 -6.23 14.54 -0.86
CA VAL A 279 -6.36 15.10 0.50
C VAL A 279 -5.07 14.92 1.27
N VAL A 280 -4.55 13.68 1.37
CA VAL A 280 -3.33 13.36 2.14
C VAL A 280 -2.13 14.21 1.67
N VAL A 281 -1.90 14.35 0.36
CA VAL A 281 -0.78 15.17 -0.14
C VAL A 281 -0.98 16.66 0.15
N MET A 282 -2.22 17.19 0.07
CA MET A 282 -2.49 18.62 0.27
C MET A 282 -2.52 19.06 1.75
N GLU A 283 -2.58 18.13 2.72
CA GLU A 283 -2.39 18.45 4.15
C GLU A 283 -0.90 18.61 4.55
N ASN A 284 0.05 18.35 3.65
CA ASN A 284 1.47 18.58 3.89
C ASN A 284 1.73 20.09 4.09
N SER A 285 2.10 20.48 5.31
CA SER A 285 2.30 21.89 5.69
C SER A 285 3.49 22.56 5.01
N ASN A 286 4.45 21.82 4.46
CA ASN A 286 5.69 22.36 3.87
C ASN A 286 5.68 22.39 2.33
N LEU A 287 4.51 22.31 1.69
CA LEU A 287 4.39 22.45 0.22
C LEU A 287 4.84 23.84 -0.31
N HIS A 288 5.04 24.82 0.58
CA HIS A 288 5.64 26.13 0.28
C HIS A 288 7.16 26.09 0.08
N SER A 289 7.84 24.99 0.45
CA SER A 289 9.29 24.83 0.31
C SER A 289 9.71 24.93 -1.17
N PRO A 290 10.80 25.65 -1.50
CA PRO A 290 11.15 25.97 -2.90
C PRO A 290 11.38 24.73 -3.75
N ASP A 291 11.88 23.64 -3.15
CA ASP A 291 12.13 22.38 -3.85
C ASP A 291 10.82 21.69 -4.29
N TYR A 292 9.75 21.80 -3.48
CA TYR A 292 8.40 21.37 -3.87
C TYR A 292 7.82 22.26 -4.98
N LEU A 293 7.97 23.59 -4.87
CA LEU A 293 7.49 24.55 -5.88
C LEU A 293 8.22 24.42 -7.23
N GLU A 294 9.49 23.98 -7.22
CA GLU A 294 10.27 23.77 -8.43
C GLU A 294 9.79 22.54 -9.22
N ILE A 295 9.78 21.35 -8.60
CA ILE A 295 9.57 20.07 -9.31
C ILE A 295 8.25 19.39 -8.95
N ALA A 296 8.00 19.15 -7.66
CA ALA A 296 7.00 18.19 -7.21
C ALA A 296 5.56 18.71 -7.33
N LEU A 297 5.26 19.85 -6.69
CA LEU A 297 3.91 20.44 -6.69
C LEU A 297 3.41 20.80 -8.11
N PRO A 298 4.21 21.33 -9.05
CA PRO A 298 3.77 21.55 -10.43
C PRO A 298 3.31 20.29 -11.16
N GLN A 299 4.02 19.17 -10.96
CA GLN A 299 3.63 17.88 -11.54
C GLN A 299 2.35 17.36 -10.88
N PHE A 300 2.25 17.48 -9.55
CA PHE A 300 1.06 17.08 -8.81
C PHE A 300 -0.19 17.88 -9.22
N CYS A 301 -0.05 19.20 -9.42
CA CYS A 301 -1.12 20.04 -9.97
C CYS A 301 -1.52 19.65 -11.39
N ARG A 302 -0.57 19.17 -12.22
CA ARG A 302 -0.86 18.65 -13.56
C ARG A 302 -1.61 17.32 -13.51
N ALA A 303 -1.34 16.46 -12.53
CA ALA A 303 -2.13 15.26 -12.27
C ALA A 303 -3.54 15.62 -11.74
N MET A 304 -3.63 16.56 -10.80
CA MET A 304 -4.91 17.05 -10.26
C MET A 304 -5.81 17.66 -11.35
N SER A 305 -5.25 18.30 -12.37
CA SER A 305 -6.03 18.85 -13.51
C SER A 305 -6.63 17.79 -14.43
N LYS A 306 -6.29 16.49 -14.27
CA LYS A 306 -6.95 15.36 -14.94
C LYS A 306 -8.17 14.83 -14.20
N LEU A 307 -8.41 15.27 -12.96
CA LEU A 307 -9.57 14.84 -12.19
C LEU A 307 -10.87 15.29 -12.88
N PRO A 308 -11.89 14.42 -12.99
CA PRO A 308 -13.16 14.79 -13.60
C PRO A 308 -13.89 15.81 -12.71
N LEU A 309 -14.73 16.67 -13.32
CA LEU A 309 -15.40 17.77 -12.61
C LEU A 309 -16.11 17.37 -11.30
N PRO A 310 -16.79 16.21 -11.15
CA PRO A 310 -17.36 15.78 -9.88
C PRO A 310 -16.33 15.56 -8.75
N ALA A 311 -15.09 15.14 -9.08
CA ALA A 311 -14.00 14.95 -8.13
C ALA A 311 -13.44 16.30 -7.64
N LEU A 312 -13.18 17.21 -8.58
CA LEU A 312 -12.76 18.59 -8.28
C LEU A 312 -13.81 19.32 -7.43
N ALA A 313 -15.09 19.15 -7.75
CA ALA A 313 -16.19 19.70 -6.97
C ALA A 313 -16.28 19.11 -5.55
N LYS A 314 -15.93 17.82 -5.35
CA LYS A 314 -15.82 17.22 -4.01
C LYS A 314 -14.64 17.80 -3.21
N LEU A 315 -13.46 17.95 -3.82
CA LEU A 315 -12.31 18.61 -3.15
C LEU A 315 -12.65 20.04 -2.72
N ALA A 316 -13.29 20.81 -3.60
CA ALA A 316 -13.74 22.17 -3.29
C ALA A 316 -14.74 22.21 -2.11
N ARG A 317 -15.69 21.27 -2.05
CA ARG A 317 -16.64 21.15 -0.92
C ARG A 317 -15.99 20.63 0.36
N LEU A 318 -14.96 19.78 0.27
CA LEU A 318 -14.17 19.40 1.45
C LEU A 318 -13.43 20.62 2.02
N TRP A 319 -12.71 21.36 1.18
CA TRP A 319 -11.95 22.55 1.59
C TRP A 319 -12.84 23.69 2.09
N SER A 320 -14.11 23.79 1.67
CA SER A 320 -15.03 24.79 2.25
C SER A 320 -15.46 24.50 3.69
N HIS A 321 -15.22 23.29 4.22
CA HIS A 321 -15.42 22.97 5.64
C HIS A 321 -14.16 23.25 6.49
N TYR A 322 -13.06 23.70 5.89
CA TYR A 322 -11.83 24.01 6.63
C TYR A 322 -11.89 25.40 7.28
N SER A 323 -11.16 25.59 8.38
CA SER A 323 -11.01 26.93 8.99
C SER A 323 -10.27 27.89 8.05
N ALA A 324 -10.58 29.20 8.16
CA ALA A 324 -10.06 30.23 7.26
C ALA A 324 -8.53 30.21 7.11
N GLU A 325 -7.79 29.99 8.21
CA GLU A 325 -6.33 29.85 8.22
C GLU A 325 -5.78 28.70 7.35
N ARG A 326 -6.56 27.63 7.15
CA ARG A 326 -6.17 26.48 6.32
C ARG A 326 -6.43 26.80 4.84
N ILE A 327 -7.57 27.41 4.54
CA ILE A 327 -7.89 27.91 3.19
C ILE A 327 -6.86 28.97 2.76
N HIS A 328 -6.46 29.87 3.67
CA HIS A 328 -5.39 30.84 3.44
C HIS A 328 -4.06 30.16 3.12
N ARG A 329 -3.59 29.19 3.93
CA ARG A 329 -2.34 28.46 3.65
C ARG A 329 -2.34 27.70 2.32
N ILE A 330 -3.47 27.10 1.95
CA ILE A 330 -3.64 26.46 0.63
C ILE A 330 -3.56 27.51 -0.49
N MET A 331 -4.25 28.65 -0.33
CA MET A 331 -4.20 29.76 -1.28
C MET A 331 -2.80 30.37 -1.43
N GLU A 332 -2.10 30.58 -0.32
CA GLU A 332 -0.71 31.08 -0.27
C GLU A 332 0.23 30.12 -0.99
N THR A 333 0.08 28.81 -0.81
CA THR A 333 0.88 27.79 -1.51
C THR A 333 0.67 27.86 -3.03
N PHE A 334 -0.59 27.98 -3.49
CA PHE A 334 -0.88 28.16 -4.92
C PHE A 334 -0.40 29.52 -5.46
N GLN A 335 -0.52 30.60 -4.67
CA GLN A 335 -0.02 31.93 -5.03
C GLN A 335 1.51 31.91 -5.17
N GLN A 336 2.23 31.31 -4.22
CA GLN A 336 3.69 31.14 -4.26
C GLN A 336 4.13 30.29 -5.46
N LEU A 337 3.41 29.21 -5.77
CA LEU A 337 3.64 28.41 -6.99
C LEU A 337 3.53 29.27 -8.25
N ILE A 338 2.46 30.08 -8.38
CA ILE A 338 2.26 30.98 -9.52
C ILE A 338 3.38 32.03 -9.57
N THR A 339 3.66 32.72 -8.46
CA THR A 339 4.72 33.73 -8.35
C THR A 339 6.09 33.15 -8.71
N TYR A 340 6.44 31.97 -8.20
CA TYR A 340 7.71 31.29 -8.50
C TYR A 340 7.83 30.98 -10.00
N LYS A 341 6.78 30.42 -10.63
CA LYS A 341 6.82 30.11 -12.07
C LYS A 341 6.88 31.36 -12.94
N VAL A 342 6.13 32.42 -12.60
CA VAL A 342 6.15 33.70 -13.32
C VAL A 342 7.50 34.42 -13.16
N ALA A 343 8.03 34.52 -11.93
CA ALA A 343 9.32 35.14 -11.66
C ALA A 343 10.47 34.41 -12.36
N ARG A 344 10.45 33.07 -12.37
CA ARG A 344 11.43 32.25 -13.08
C ARG A 344 11.35 32.40 -14.60
N LEU A 345 10.14 32.45 -15.17
CA LEU A 345 9.95 32.74 -16.60
C LEU A 345 10.51 34.12 -16.97
N PHE A 346 10.26 35.13 -16.13
CA PHE A 346 10.83 36.47 -16.31
C PHE A 346 12.36 36.45 -16.22
N TRP A 347 12.95 35.76 -15.24
CA TRP A 347 14.41 35.65 -15.10
C TRP A 347 15.06 34.94 -16.31
N TYR A 348 14.42 33.89 -16.85
CA TYR A 348 14.88 33.25 -18.09
C TYR A 348 14.76 34.18 -19.31
N LEU A 349 13.69 34.96 -19.45
CA LEU A 349 13.55 35.93 -20.54
C LEU A 349 14.64 37.02 -20.47
N VAL A 350 14.94 37.52 -19.26
CA VAL A 350 16.04 38.48 -19.05
C VAL A 350 17.39 37.84 -19.39
N LEU A 351 17.71 36.65 -18.85
CA LEU A 351 18.93 35.91 -19.20
C LEU A 351 19.08 35.70 -20.71
N PHE A 352 18.03 35.22 -21.37
CA PHE A 352 18.02 34.91 -22.79
C PHE A 352 18.23 36.18 -23.63
N SER A 353 17.62 37.30 -23.24
CA SER A 353 17.88 38.61 -23.84
C SER A 353 19.32 39.09 -23.62
N SER A 354 19.93 38.83 -22.46
CA SER A 354 21.34 39.17 -22.19
C SER A 354 22.33 38.24 -22.92
N PHE A 355 21.95 37.00 -23.22
CA PHE A 355 22.82 36.01 -23.87
C PHE A 355 22.73 36.04 -25.41
N ILE A 356 21.63 36.57 -25.98
CA ILE A 356 21.43 36.74 -27.42
C ILE A 356 21.91 38.11 -27.94
N MET A 357 22.34 39.02 -27.06
CA MET A 357 23.10 40.23 -27.44
C MET A 357 24.57 40.19 -26.98
N PRO A 358 25.41 39.27 -27.50
CA PRO A 358 26.85 39.50 -27.50
C PRO A 358 27.17 40.64 -28.49
N THR A 359 27.82 41.68 -27.98
CA THR A 359 28.37 42.81 -28.76
C THR A 359 29.70 42.47 -29.40
#